data_AF-A0A8J6I7M1-F1
#
_entry.id   AF-A0A8J6I7M1-F1
#
_cell.length_a   1.000
_cell.length_b   1.000
_cell.length_c   1.000
_cell.angle_alpha   90.00
_cell.angle_beta   90.00
_cell.angle_gamma   90.00
#
_symmetry.space_group_name_H-M   'P 1'
#
loop_
_entity.id
_entity.type
_entity.pdbx_description
1 polymer ?
#
loop_
_entity_poly.entity_id
_entity_poly.type
_entity_poly.pdbx_seq_one_letter_code
_entity_poly.pdbx_strand_id
1 'polypeptide(L)'
;GVTVAVWAAQRPVQAWQRAKHFLTALTVTAVVAGVLCAYPIWFQFHGPGTFRGMPRYHTWGEDPVTFLTMSRDTLGGTPTAEATQGLIEQNSWYGWPLTLLAVITVVLLWRRSLRVRTATIVAAVFALLSLGPALRIGGKVTDIAGPWAYIPDDLPVLGLLMPSRLTYAVTAAISVIIAVGWDALTSRQIPQLATRTGQILIAAALLPLVPTPLPAAIDQRPPQFITSGAWRLYVPPGQTLIPIPLPSDHSGRETVGWSAAALHEFPVPEGYFLGPDATGAGHAGPATLSYTTMLVNSTIRTGSVPVITDQMRTSVWADIAFWRGSVVVLRATTANEPLRTLLEQLFGPAEQHLEVWIWPLRNKAERPAGIGSPTQPGP
;
A
#
# COMPACT_ATOMS: atom_id res chain seq x y z
N GLY A 1 -10.70 2.36 23.49
CA GLY A 1 -12.13 2.61 23.76
C GLY A 1 -12.89 1.33 24.07
N VAL A 2 -13.17 0.50 23.07
CA VAL A 2 -14.03 -0.70 23.17
C VAL A 2 -13.65 -1.63 24.34
N THR A 3 -12.38 -2.01 24.47
CA THR A 3 -11.90 -2.88 25.57
C THR A 3 -12.24 -2.32 26.95
N VAL A 4 -12.05 -1.02 27.16
CA VAL A 4 -12.33 -0.35 28.44
C VAL A 4 -13.83 -0.33 28.70
N ALA A 5 -14.64 0.02 27.70
CA ALA A 5 -16.11 0.05 27.83
C ALA A 5 -16.68 -1.34 28.15
N VAL A 6 -16.22 -2.36 27.43
CA VAL A 6 -16.61 -3.77 27.64
C VAL A 6 -16.22 -4.26 29.03
N TRP A 7 -15.00 -3.93 29.50
CA TRP A 7 -14.56 -4.28 30.84
C TRP A 7 -15.37 -3.56 31.92
N ALA A 8 -15.61 -2.25 31.75
CA ALA A 8 -16.36 -1.44 32.70
C ALA A 8 -17.80 -1.92 32.86
N ALA A 9 -18.47 -2.27 31.75
CA ALA A 9 -19.82 -2.84 31.77
C ALA A 9 -19.89 -4.18 32.56
N GLN A 10 -18.81 -4.94 32.56
CA GLN A 10 -18.72 -6.22 33.27
C GLN A 10 -18.29 -6.08 34.75
N ARG A 11 -17.70 -4.94 35.12
CA ARG A 11 -17.17 -4.65 36.47
C ARG A 11 -17.48 -3.21 36.89
N PRO A 12 -18.76 -2.80 36.97
CA PRO A 12 -19.15 -1.39 37.12
C PRO A 12 -18.61 -0.75 38.40
N VAL A 13 -18.66 -1.46 39.53
CA VAL A 13 -18.16 -0.94 40.81
C VAL A 13 -16.64 -0.70 40.79
N GLN A 14 -15.86 -1.63 40.24
CA GLN A 14 -14.40 -1.48 40.12
C GLN A 14 -14.03 -0.40 39.12
N ALA A 15 -14.79 -0.28 38.04
CA ALA A 15 -14.62 0.78 37.06
C ALA A 15 -14.85 2.16 37.69
N TRP A 16 -15.92 2.30 38.48
CA TRP A 16 -16.21 3.53 39.21
C TRP A 16 -15.10 3.91 40.19
N GLN A 17 -14.60 2.94 40.98
CA GLN A 17 -13.49 3.16 41.91
C GLN A 17 -12.20 3.63 41.22
N ARG A 18 -11.96 3.18 39.98
CA ARG A 18 -10.77 3.55 39.20
C ARG A 18 -10.97 4.74 38.27
N ALA A 19 -12.22 5.20 38.10
CA ALA A 19 -12.58 6.21 37.10
C ALA A 19 -11.78 7.50 37.27
N LYS A 20 -11.65 8.01 38.50
CA LYS A 20 -10.88 9.24 38.78
C LYS A 20 -9.43 9.10 38.30
N HIS A 21 -8.71 8.07 38.74
CA HIS A 21 -7.31 7.85 38.37
C HIS A 21 -7.14 7.63 36.87
N PHE A 22 -8.03 6.83 36.26
CA PHE A 22 -8.01 6.57 34.82
C PHE A 22 -8.23 7.85 34.01
N LEU A 23 -9.24 8.66 34.38
CA LEU A 23 -9.53 9.91 33.71
C LEU A 23 -8.40 10.92 33.90
N THR A 24 -7.82 11.04 35.10
CA THR A 24 -6.64 11.90 35.32
C THR A 24 -5.48 11.48 34.42
N ALA A 25 -5.15 10.18 34.38
CA ALA A 25 -4.06 9.69 33.55
C ALA A 25 -4.35 9.87 32.04
N LEU A 26 -5.60 9.63 31.62
CA LEU A 26 -6.03 9.84 30.24
C LEU A 26 -5.95 11.32 29.85
N THR A 27 -6.38 12.23 30.73
CA THR A 27 -6.29 13.68 30.50
C THR A 27 -4.85 14.13 30.40
N VAL A 28 -3.99 13.73 31.34
CA VAL A 28 -2.55 14.06 31.29
C VAL A 28 -1.93 13.53 30.00
N THR A 29 -2.22 12.28 29.63
CA THR A 29 -1.72 11.68 28.39
C THR A 29 -2.23 12.43 27.16
N ALA A 30 -3.52 12.76 27.11
CA ALA A 30 -4.12 13.48 26.00
C ALA A 30 -3.57 14.91 25.85
N VAL A 31 -3.31 15.60 26.96
CA VAL A 31 -2.69 16.93 26.96
C VAL A 31 -1.25 16.85 26.48
N VAL A 32 -0.45 15.95 27.05
CA VAL A 32 0.97 15.81 26.68
C VAL A 32 1.11 15.37 25.22
N ALA A 33 0.38 14.32 24.80
CA ALA A 33 0.36 13.87 23.41
C ALA A 33 -0.19 14.95 22.49
N GLY A 34 -1.24 15.67 22.90
CA GLY A 34 -1.81 16.77 22.15
C GLY A 34 -0.82 17.90 21.91
N VAL A 35 -0.04 18.30 22.93
CA VAL A 35 1.00 19.33 22.81
C VAL A 35 2.13 18.85 21.91
N LEU A 36 2.65 17.64 22.14
CA LEU A 36 3.77 17.10 21.35
C LEU A 36 3.37 16.86 19.88
N CYS A 37 2.13 16.43 19.63
CA CYS A 37 1.63 16.15 18.30
C CYS A 37 0.88 17.33 17.66
N ALA A 38 0.77 18.48 18.32
CA ALA A 38 0.00 19.63 17.82
C ALA A 38 0.45 20.04 16.42
N TYR A 39 1.77 20.24 16.24
CA TYR A 39 2.33 20.61 14.96
C TYR A 39 2.21 19.49 13.89
N PRO A 40 2.60 18.22 14.16
CA PRO A 40 2.38 17.13 13.21
C PRO A 40 0.92 16.93 12.79
N ILE A 41 -0.03 17.01 13.74
CA ILE A 41 -1.47 16.89 13.46
C ILE A 41 -1.94 18.08 12.62
N TRP A 42 -1.54 19.30 12.99
CA TRP A 42 -1.87 20.49 12.19
C TRP A 42 -1.33 20.36 10.77
N PHE A 43 -0.06 19.96 10.60
CA PHE A 43 0.57 19.79 9.29
C PHE A 43 -0.10 18.67 8.46
N GLN A 44 -0.50 17.56 9.09
CA GLN A 44 -1.22 16.47 8.43
C GLN A 44 -2.57 16.92 7.84
N PHE A 45 -3.26 17.88 8.46
CA PHE A 45 -4.60 18.32 8.03
C PHE A 45 -4.64 19.68 7.35
N HIS A 46 -3.62 20.53 7.52
CA HIS A 46 -3.56 21.90 7.00
C HIS A 46 -2.24 22.24 6.30
N GLY A 47 -1.30 21.31 6.20
CA GLY A 47 -0.05 21.51 5.48
C GLY A 47 -0.25 21.62 3.96
N PRO A 48 0.80 21.99 3.22
CA PRO A 48 0.76 21.97 1.76
C PRO A 48 0.47 20.56 1.23
N GLY A 49 -0.37 20.44 0.21
CA GLY A 49 -0.71 19.14 -0.40
C GLY A 49 -1.69 18.29 0.40
N THR A 50 -2.35 18.84 1.43
CA THR A 50 -3.44 18.14 2.11
C THR A 50 -4.67 18.01 1.23
N PHE A 51 -5.42 16.94 1.44
CA PHE A 51 -6.60 16.62 0.67
C PHE A 51 -7.71 16.07 1.57
N ARG A 52 -8.96 16.15 1.10
CA ARG A 52 -10.12 15.64 1.81
C ARG A 52 -10.37 14.18 1.43
N GLY A 53 -10.26 13.29 2.42
CA GLY A 53 -10.58 11.87 2.25
C GLY A 53 -9.79 11.21 1.12
N MET A 54 -10.12 9.96 0.79
CA MET A 54 -9.61 9.36 -0.42
C MET A 54 -10.74 8.54 -1.04
N PRO A 55 -11.34 9.03 -2.15
CA PRO A 55 -12.38 8.31 -2.85
C PRO A 55 -11.93 6.88 -3.10
N ARG A 56 -12.84 5.92 -2.92
CA ARG A 56 -12.60 4.46 -3.01
C ARG A 56 -11.85 3.82 -1.83
N TYR A 57 -11.21 4.52 -0.90
CA TYR A 57 -10.52 3.83 0.21
C TYR A 57 -11.52 3.29 1.25
N HIS A 58 -12.58 4.05 1.52
CA HIS A 58 -13.65 3.65 2.45
C HIS A 58 -14.52 2.49 1.91
N THR A 59 -14.43 2.14 0.61
CA THR A 59 -15.27 1.10 0.00
C THR A 59 -14.74 -0.33 0.18
N TRP A 60 -13.53 -0.49 0.73
CA TRP A 60 -12.92 -1.81 0.90
C TRP A 60 -13.25 -2.44 2.25
N GLY A 61 -14.32 -3.24 2.25
CA GLY A 61 -14.67 -4.14 3.34
C GLY A 61 -13.92 -5.47 3.33
N GLU A 62 -13.71 -6.04 4.52
CA GLU A 62 -13.27 -7.42 4.70
C GLU A 62 -14.37 -8.39 4.25
N ASP A 63 -13.96 -9.48 3.62
CA ASP A 63 -14.82 -10.59 3.26
C ASP A 63 -14.91 -11.59 4.42
N PRO A 64 -16.09 -11.92 4.99
CA PRO A 64 -16.21 -12.90 6.06
C PRO A 64 -15.59 -14.27 5.76
N VAL A 65 -15.48 -14.64 4.48
CA VAL A 65 -14.85 -15.90 4.07
C VAL A 65 -13.34 -15.90 4.39
N THR A 66 -12.67 -14.74 4.41
CA THR A 66 -11.22 -14.65 4.68
C THR A 66 -10.85 -15.06 6.10
N PHE A 67 -11.79 -14.94 7.05
CA PHE A 67 -11.62 -15.44 8.42
C PHE A 67 -11.44 -16.96 8.49
N LEU A 68 -11.84 -17.70 7.45
CA LEU A 68 -11.76 -19.16 7.37
C LEU A 68 -10.75 -19.65 6.34
N THR A 69 -10.20 -18.77 5.52
CA THR A 69 -9.19 -19.11 4.52
C THR A 69 -7.81 -18.62 4.96
N MET A 70 -6.78 -19.14 4.30
CA MET A 70 -5.39 -18.78 4.55
C MET A 70 -4.87 -17.99 3.36
N SER A 71 -3.98 -17.03 3.64
CA SER A 71 -3.30 -16.27 2.60
C SER A 71 -2.47 -17.21 1.73
N ARG A 72 -2.30 -16.88 0.44
CA ARG A 72 -1.49 -17.68 -0.51
C ARG A 72 -0.10 -17.99 0.04
N ASP A 73 0.53 -16.99 0.65
CA ASP A 73 1.94 -17.02 1.04
C ASP A 73 2.14 -17.52 2.49
N THR A 74 1.43 -18.60 2.85
CA THR A 74 1.61 -19.35 4.10
C THR A 74 1.66 -20.86 3.84
N LEU A 75 2.12 -21.66 4.82
CA LEU A 75 2.22 -23.12 4.66
C LEU A 75 0.91 -23.83 4.29
N GLY A 76 -0.23 -23.33 4.75
CA GLY A 76 -1.56 -23.85 4.40
C GLY A 76 -2.31 -23.05 3.34
N GLY A 77 -1.65 -22.05 2.75
CA GLY A 77 -2.18 -21.19 1.70
C GLY A 77 -2.34 -21.88 0.36
N THR A 78 -3.25 -21.37 -0.49
CA THR A 78 -3.34 -21.78 -1.90
C THR A 78 -3.48 -20.56 -2.82
N PRO A 79 -3.00 -20.63 -4.08
CA PRO A 79 -3.18 -19.55 -5.05
C PRO A 79 -4.65 -19.19 -5.31
N THR A 80 -5.56 -20.15 -5.13
CA THR A 80 -7.01 -19.95 -5.32
C THR A 80 -7.57 -18.92 -4.35
N ALA A 81 -7.02 -18.80 -3.14
CA ALA A 81 -7.49 -17.85 -2.14
C ALA A 81 -7.33 -16.40 -2.64
N GLU A 82 -6.15 -16.06 -3.14
CA GLU A 82 -5.87 -14.75 -3.72
C GLU A 82 -6.72 -14.48 -4.97
N ALA A 83 -6.85 -15.49 -5.86
CA ALA A 83 -7.62 -15.36 -7.09
C ALA A 83 -9.13 -15.14 -6.84
N THR A 84 -9.65 -15.63 -5.72
CA THR A 84 -11.09 -15.57 -5.42
C THR A 84 -11.45 -14.46 -4.46
N GLN A 85 -10.67 -14.20 -3.40
CA GLN A 85 -11.00 -13.16 -2.39
C GLN A 85 -10.22 -11.84 -2.55
N GLY A 86 -9.27 -11.77 -3.48
CA GLY A 86 -8.55 -10.55 -3.86
C GLY A 86 -7.14 -10.44 -3.26
N LEU A 87 -6.34 -9.55 -3.86
CA LEU A 87 -4.88 -9.51 -3.71
C LEU A 87 -4.36 -8.71 -2.49
N ILE A 88 -4.86 -7.49 -2.24
CA ILE A 88 -4.10 -6.51 -1.44
C ILE A 88 -4.81 -5.91 -0.21
N GLU A 89 -6.14 -6.07 -0.06
CA GLU A 89 -6.89 -5.37 1.00
C GLU A 89 -7.66 -6.28 1.97
N GLN A 90 -7.47 -7.60 1.88
CA GLN A 90 -8.00 -8.57 2.87
C GLN A 90 -6.95 -8.85 3.95
N ASN A 91 -7.36 -8.84 5.22
CA ASN A 91 -6.45 -8.84 6.36
C ASN A 91 -6.72 -10.00 7.36
N SER A 92 -7.88 -10.67 7.27
CA SER A 92 -8.34 -11.65 8.29
C SER A 92 -7.96 -13.10 8.02
N TRP A 93 -6.88 -13.37 7.28
CA TRP A 93 -6.44 -14.71 6.82
C TRP A 93 -6.02 -15.69 7.94
N TYR A 94 -6.92 -15.97 8.89
CA TYR A 94 -6.67 -16.80 10.07
C TYR A 94 -6.73 -18.30 9.76
N GLY A 95 -7.42 -18.69 8.69
CA GLY A 95 -7.69 -20.09 8.38
C GLY A 95 -8.68 -20.75 9.34
N TRP A 96 -9.42 -21.73 8.82
CA TRP A 96 -10.40 -22.49 9.59
C TRP A 96 -9.83 -23.15 10.86
N PRO A 97 -8.56 -23.65 10.94
CA PRO A 97 -8.05 -24.29 12.15
C PRO A 97 -7.95 -23.31 13.32
N LEU A 98 -7.36 -22.12 13.09
CA LEU A 98 -7.22 -21.10 14.13
C LEU A 98 -8.57 -20.52 14.53
N THR A 99 -9.45 -20.27 13.57
CA THR A 99 -10.79 -19.74 13.85
C THR A 99 -11.61 -20.74 14.68
N LEU A 100 -11.57 -22.03 14.34
CA LEU A 100 -12.23 -23.07 15.12
C LEU A 100 -11.64 -23.17 16.54
N LEU A 101 -10.31 -23.16 16.66
CA LEU A 101 -9.63 -23.18 17.95
C LEU A 101 -9.97 -21.97 18.83
N ALA A 102 -10.05 -20.77 18.23
CA ALA A 102 -10.47 -19.56 18.92
C ALA A 102 -11.91 -19.70 19.43
N VAL A 103 -12.84 -20.19 18.60
CA VAL A 103 -14.24 -20.46 19.01
C VAL A 103 -14.30 -21.46 20.15
N ILE A 104 -13.57 -22.58 20.06
CA ILE A 104 -13.50 -23.59 21.13
C ILE A 104 -12.99 -22.97 22.43
N THR A 105 -11.90 -22.21 22.35
CA THR A 105 -11.31 -21.52 23.51
C THR A 105 -12.29 -20.54 24.14
N VAL A 106 -13.02 -19.78 23.31
CA VAL A 106 -14.10 -18.90 23.76
C VAL A 106 -15.16 -19.69 24.50
N VAL A 107 -15.70 -20.76 23.91
CA VAL A 107 -16.76 -21.58 24.53
C VAL A 107 -16.32 -22.14 25.88
N LEU A 108 -15.10 -22.70 25.95
CA LEU A 108 -14.57 -23.32 27.17
C LEU A 108 -14.28 -22.31 28.28
N LEU A 109 -13.80 -21.11 27.92
CA LEU A 109 -13.33 -20.12 28.89
C LEU A 109 -14.29 -18.94 29.10
N TRP A 110 -15.41 -18.86 28.37
CA TRP A 110 -16.36 -17.73 28.40
C TRP A 110 -16.81 -17.37 29.81
N ARG A 111 -17.19 -18.39 30.60
CA ARG A 111 -17.69 -18.19 31.97
C ARG A 111 -16.59 -17.97 33.00
N ARG A 112 -15.37 -18.40 32.71
CA ARG A 112 -14.25 -18.43 33.66
C ARG A 112 -13.28 -17.25 33.49
N SER A 113 -13.16 -16.73 32.27
CA SER A 113 -12.15 -15.73 31.92
C SER A 113 -12.79 -14.44 31.43
N LEU A 114 -12.67 -13.40 32.26
CA LEU A 114 -13.04 -12.03 31.89
C LEU A 114 -12.25 -11.55 30.66
N ARG A 115 -10.99 -11.98 30.55
CA ARG A 115 -10.08 -11.62 29.45
C ARG A 115 -10.60 -12.16 28.12
N VAL A 116 -11.00 -13.44 28.08
CA VAL A 116 -11.57 -14.08 26.90
C VAL A 116 -12.87 -13.39 26.51
N ARG A 117 -13.82 -13.21 27.44
CA ARG A 117 -15.09 -12.54 27.15
C ARG A 117 -14.90 -11.13 26.59
N THR A 118 -13.97 -10.37 27.16
CA THR A 118 -13.64 -9.02 26.67
C THR A 118 -13.05 -9.06 25.27
N ALA A 119 -12.05 -9.93 25.04
CA ALA A 119 -11.42 -10.10 23.74
C ALA A 119 -12.42 -10.55 22.66
N THR A 120 -13.33 -11.48 22.98
CA THR A 120 -14.37 -11.93 22.04
C THR A 120 -15.30 -10.80 21.64
N ILE A 121 -15.74 -9.95 22.57
CA ILE A 121 -16.62 -8.81 22.24
C ILE A 121 -15.86 -7.79 21.39
N VAL A 122 -14.59 -7.52 21.71
CA VAL A 122 -13.72 -6.67 20.88
C VAL A 122 -13.59 -7.24 19.46
N ALA A 123 -13.27 -8.53 19.34
CA ALA A 123 -13.20 -9.23 18.05
C ALA A 123 -14.51 -9.11 17.27
N ALA A 124 -15.66 -9.37 17.90
CA ALA A 124 -16.95 -9.30 17.24
C ALA A 124 -17.29 -7.89 16.74
N VAL A 125 -17.04 -6.86 17.56
CA VAL A 125 -17.28 -5.46 17.17
C VAL A 125 -16.41 -5.07 15.99
N PHE A 126 -15.10 -5.36 16.04
CA PHE A 126 -14.19 -4.96 14.96
C PHE A 126 -14.33 -5.83 13.70
N ALA A 127 -14.72 -7.10 13.82
CA ALA A 127 -15.05 -7.95 12.67
C ALA A 127 -16.34 -7.48 11.98
N LEU A 128 -17.34 -7.00 12.74
CA LEU A 128 -18.52 -6.38 12.15
C LEU A 128 -18.13 -5.08 11.44
N LEU A 129 -17.45 -4.18 12.15
CA LEU A 129 -17.01 -2.91 11.58
C LEU A 129 -16.04 -3.06 10.41
N SER A 130 -15.41 -4.21 10.19
CA SER A 130 -14.52 -4.38 9.05
C SER A 130 -15.23 -4.65 7.72
N LEU A 131 -16.53 -4.95 7.72
CA LEU A 131 -17.26 -5.43 6.52
C LEU A 131 -17.50 -4.37 5.42
N GLY A 132 -17.12 -3.11 5.64
CA GLY A 132 -17.25 -2.03 4.64
C GLY A 132 -18.69 -1.57 4.36
N PRO A 133 -18.91 -0.80 3.29
CA PRO A 133 -20.23 -0.23 2.98
C PRO A 133 -21.13 -1.21 2.22
N ALA A 134 -20.57 -2.16 1.49
CA ALA A 134 -21.30 -3.27 0.88
C ALA A 134 -20.62 -4.58 1.25
N LEU A 135 -21.41 -5.59 1.61
CA LEU A 135 -20.85 -6.88 1.99
C LEU A 135 -20.18 -7.55 0.80
N ARG A 136 -18.97 -8.07 1.03
CA ARG A 136 -18.23 -8.90 0.09
C ARG A 136 -18.27 -10.34 0.57
N ILE A 137 -18.67 -11.28 -0.29
CA ILE A 137 -18.72 -12.71 0.03
C ILE A 137 -18.05 -13.50 -1.09
N GLY A 138 -16.98 -14.22 -0.77
CA GLY A 138 -16.21 -14.99 -1.74
C GLY A 138 -15.65 -14.12 -2.87
N GLY A 139 -15.17 -12.92 -2.54
CA GLY A 139 -14.63 -11.90 -3.43
C GLY A 139 -15.66 -11.06 -4.16
N LYS A 140 -16.93 -11.46 -4.15
CA LYS A 140 -18.00 -10.75 -4.87
C LYS A 140 -18.65 -9.72 -3.96
N VAL A 141 -18.68 -8.46 -4.40
CA VAL A 141 -19.47 -7.41 -3.75
C VAL A 141 -20.94 -7.71 -3.99
N THR A 142 -21.74 -7.65 -2.93
CA THR A 142 -23.18 -7.91 -2.94
C THR A 142 -23.97 -6.61 -2.78
N ASP A 143 -25.28 -6.65 -3.03
CA ASP A 143 -26.18 -5.51 -2.81
C ASP A 143 -26.57 -5.33 -1.32
N ILE A 144 -26.02 -6.15 -0.42
CA ILE A 144 -26.34 -6.09 1.01
C ILE A 144 -25.51 -4.97 1.64
N ALA A 145 -26.20 -3.99 2.24
CA ALA A 145 -25.57 -2.90 2.96
C ALA A 145 -24.74 -3.40 4.15
N GLY A 146 -23.47 -3.01 4.17
CA GLY A 146 -22.57 -3.19 5.31
C GLY A 146 -22.69 -2.03 6.31
N PRO A 147 -21.96 -2.09 7.44
CA PRO A 147 -22.05 -1.07 8.49
C PRO A 147 -21.61 0.32 8.04
N TRP A 148 -20.78 0.43 7.00
CA TRP A 148 -20.34 1.72 6.49
C TRP A 148 -21.29 2.34 5.46
N ALA A 149 -22.35 1.65 5.04
CA ALA A 149 -23.34 2.20 4.09
C ALA A 149 -24.02 3.47 4.63
N TYR A 150 -24.00 3.64 5.95
CA TYR A 150 -24.65 4.74 6.66
C TYR A 150 -23.67 5.81 7.14
N ILE A 151 -22.37 5.68 6.79
CA ILE A 151 -21.32 6.62 7.17
C ILE A 151 -20.97 7.45 5.92
N PRO A 152 -21.05 8.79 5.98
CA PRO A 152 -20.65 9.64 4.86
C PRO A 152 -19.18 9.49 4.49
N ASP A 153 -18.90 9.42 3.18
CA ASP A 153 -17.57 9.24 2.62
C ASP A 153 -16.63 10.43 2.89
N ASP A 154 -17.21 11.61 3.12
CA ASP A 154 -16.51 12.86 3.35
C ASP A 154 -16.17 13.13 4.82
N LEU A 155 -16.53 12.19 5.73
CA LEU A 155 -16.24 12.39 7.14
C LEU A 155 -14.72 12.44 7.37
N PRO A 156 -14.20 13.51 7.97
CA PRO A 156 -12.76 13.66 8.20
C PRO A 156 -12.19 12.45 8.93
N VAL A 157 -10.98 12.02 8.52
CA VAL A 157 -10.26 10.84 9.03
C VAL A 157 -10.89 9.51 8.63
N LEU A 158 -12.21 9.35 8.75
CA LEU A 158 -12.88 8.09 8.39
C LEU A 158 -12.89 7.83 6.89
N GLY A 159 -12.99 8.87 6.05
CA GLY A 159 -12.87 8.76 4.60
C GLY A 159 -11.49 8.30 4.10
N LEU A 160 -10.48 8.21 4.99
CA LEU A 160 -9.14 7.67 4.71
C LEU A 160 -8.96 6.24 5.27
N LEU A 161 -9.88 5.78 6.11
CA LEU A 161 -9.81 4.46 6.71
C LEU A 161 -10.30 3.42 5.71
N MET A 162 -9.53 2.34 5.56
CA MET A 162 -10.02 1.12 4.93
C MET A 162 -10.68 0.24 6.00
N PRO A 163 -12.00 -0.02 5.92
CA PRO A 163 -12.71 -0.82 6.91
C PRO A 163 -12.04 -2.18 7.17
N SER A 164 -11.53 -2.85 6.13
CA SER A 164 -10.85 -4.14 6.28
C SER A 164 -9.68 -4.12 7.27
N ARG A 165 -8.98 -2.99 7.42
CA ARG A 165 -7.84 -2.85 8.36
C ARG A 165 -8.25 -2.88 9.83
N LEU A 166 -9.54 -2.71 10.14
CA LEU A 166 -10.05 -2.87 11.51
C LEU A 166 -9.89 -4.29 12.04
N THR A 167 -9.68 -5.26 11.16
CA THR A 167 -9.39 -6.66 11.51
C THR A 167 -8.07 -6.84 12.23
N TYR A 168 -7.12 -5.88 12.18
CA TYR A 168 -5.93 -5.94 13.04
C TYR A 168 -6.30 -5.95 14.53
N ALA A 169 -7.41 -5.31 14.92
CA ALA A 169 -7.94 -5.42 16.28
C ALA A 169 -8.50 -6.82 16.57
N VAL A 170 -9.08 -7.48 15.55
CA VAL A 170 -9.53 -8.86 15.64
C VAL A 170 -8.34 -9.81 15.78
N THR A 171 -7.26 -9.60 15.03
CA THR A 171 -6.02 -10.36 15.16
C THR A 171 -5.49 -10.28 16.58
N ALA A 172 -5.37 -9.06 17.13
CA ALA A 172 -4.92 -8.87 18.52
C ALA A 172 -5.84 -9.57 19.54
N ALA A 173 -7.17 -9.52 19.33
CA ALA A 173 -8.12 -10.20 20.20
C ALA A 173 -8.02 -11.72 20.13
N ILE A 174 -7.85 -12.30 18.93
CA ILE A 174 -7.59 -13.74 18.74
C ILE A 174 -6.29 -14.13 19.44
N SER A 175 -5.21 -13.35 19.30
CA SER A 175 -3.95 -13.62 19.99
C SER A 175 -4.13 -13.68 21.51
N VAL A 176 -4.92 -12.78 22.10
CA VAL A 176 -5.24 -12.83 23.54
C VAL A 176 -6.05 -14.07 23.91
N ILE A 177 -7.04 -14.45 23.09
CA ILE A 177 -7.85 -15.66 23.32
C ILE A 177 -6.96 -16.90 23.33
N ILE A 178 -6.08 -17.05 22.33
CA ILE A 178 -5.16 -18.19 22.23
C ILE A 178 -4.13 -18.19 23.37
N ALA A 179 -3.56 -17.04 23.73
CA ALA A 179 -2.62 -16.93 24.84
C ALA A 179 -3.26 -17.32 26.18
N VAL A 180 -4.50 -16.90 26.43
CA VAL A 180 -5.25 -17.30 27.64
C VAL A 180 -5.64 -18.78 27.57
N GLY A 181 -5.95 -19.31 26.38
CA GLY A 181 -6.16 -20.73 26.16
C GLY A 181 -4.92 -21.56 26.52
N TRP A 182 -3.74 -21.12 26.07
CA TRP A 182 -2.47 -21.73 26.41
C TRP A 182 -2.18 -21.70 27.92
N ASP A 183 -2.34 -20.54 28.57
CA ASP A 183 -2.17 -20.38 30.01
C ASP A 183 -3.09 -21.33 30.80
N ALA A 184 -4.35 -21.45 30.38
CA ALA A 184 -5.32 -22.35 31.00
C ALA A 184 -4.90 -23.84 30.95
N LEU A 185 -4.18 -24.26 29.90
CA LEU A 185 -3.65 -25.63 29.77
C LEU A 185 -2.50 -25.92 30.73
N THR A 186 -1.81 -24.90 31.22
CA THR A 186 -0.69 -25.04 32.18
C THR A 186 -1.17 -25.16 33.63
N SER A 187 -2.47 -25.01 33.88
CA SER A 187 -3.05 -25.22 35.19
C SER A 187 -2.81 -26.64 35.69
N ARG A 188 -2.36 -26.77 36.95
CA ARG A 188 -2.11 -28.06 37.62
C ARG A 188 -3.35 -28.96 37.73
N GLN A 189 -4.54 -28.42 37.47
CA GLN A 189 -5.80 -29.15 37.49
C GLN A 189 -6.11 -29.89 36.18
N ILE A 190 -5.37 -29.61 35.10
CA ILE A 190 -5.58 -30.25 33.80
C ILE A 190 -4.69 -31.49 33.70
N PRO A 191 -5.23 -32.66 33.30
CA PRO A 191 -4.43 -33.86 33.10
C PRO A 191 -3.34 -33.65 32.05
N GLN A 192 -2.15 -34.22 32.28
CA GLN A 192 -0.98 -34.04 31.40
C GLN A 192 -1.26 -34.37 29.93
N LEU A 193 -2.07 -35.41 29.67
CA LEU A 193 -2.47 -35.78 28.31
C LEU A 193 -3.29 -34.66 27.65
N ALA A 194 -4.28 -34.11 28.36
CA ALA A 194 -5.11 -33.02 27.86
C ALA A 194 -4.29 -31.73 27.64
N THR A 195 -3.33 -31.43 28.52
CA THR A 195 -2.37 -30.32 28.31
C THR A 195 -1.58 -30.52 27.02
N ARG A 196 -0.98 -31.70 26.80
CA ARG A 196 -0.21 -32.00 25.59
C ARG A 196 -1.08 -31.93 24.33
N THR A 197 -2.27 -32.52 24.36
CA THR A 197 -3.21 -32.46 23.24
C THR A 197 -3.59 -31.02 22.91
N GLY A 198 -3.92 -30.20 23.92
CA GLY A 198 -4.25 -28.78 23.70
C GLY A 198 -3.08 -27.99 23.10
N GLN A 199 -1.85 -28.21 23.59
CA GLN A 199 -0.65 -27.57 23.05
C GLN A 199 -0.39 -27.97 21.59
N ILE A 200 -0.57 -29.26 21.26
CA ILE A 200 -0.45 -29.77 19.89
C ILE A 200 -1.53 -29.15 19.00
N LEU A 201 -2.77 -29.04 19.46
CA LEU A 201 -3.85 -28.40 18.69
C LEU A 201 -3.58 -26.91 18.44
N ILE A 202 -3.06 -26.19 19.43
CA ILE A 202 -2.64 -24.79 19.25
C ILE A 202 -1.51 -24.70 18.22
N ALA A 203 -0.48 -25.54 18.32
CA ALA A 203 0.60 -25.59 17.35
C ALA A 203 0.10 -25.95 15.94
N ALA A 204 -0.77 -26.96 15.82
CA ALA A 204 -1.34 -27.40 14.55
C ALA A 204 -2.25 -26.35 13.91
N ALA A 205 -2.91 -25.50 14.71
CA ALA A 205 -3.73 -24.40 14.20
C ALA A 205 -2.90 -23.20 13.72
N LEU A 206 -1.73 -22.97 14.33
CA LEU A 206 -0.82 -21.87 13.97
C LEU A 206 0.15 -22.24 12.86
N LEU A 207 0.57 -23.50 12.77
CA LEU A 207 1.56 -23.97 11.79
C LEU A 207 1.19 -23.61 10.33
N PRO A 208 -0.07 -23.75 9.86
CA PRO A 208 -0.44 -23.37 8.49
C PRO A 208 -0.31 -21.88 8.17
N LEU A 209 -0.24 -21.02 9.20
CA LEU A 209 -0.11 -19.57 9.06
C LEU A 209 1.35 -19.11 9.01
N VAL A 210 2.30 -20.02 9.19
CA VAL A 210 3.72 -19.69 9.05
C VAL A 210 3.96 -19.14 7.63
N PRO A 211 4.49 -17.92 7.49
CA PRO A 211 4.72 -17.31 6.19
C PRO A 211 5.68 -18.13 5.34
N THR A 212 5.39 -18.25 4.05
CA THR A 212 6.33 -18.74 3.04
C THR A 212 7.03 -17.55 2.37
N PRO A 213 8.19 -17.76 1.72
CA PRO A 213 8.85 -16.69 0.98
C PRO A 213 7.90 -16.06 -0.04
N LEU A 214 7.71 -14.74 0.06
CA LEU A 214 6.92 -13.99 -0.90
C LEU A 214 7.55 -14.13 -2.30
N PRO A 215 6.74 -14.34 -3.35
CA PRO A 215 7.22 -14.22 -4.72
C PRO A 215 7.79 -12.83 -4.95
N ALA A 216 9.11 -12.71 -4.93
CA ALA A 216 9.80 -11.46 -5.21
C ALA A 216 10.17 -11.42 -6.68
N ALA A 217 9.85 -10.31 -7.34
CA ALA A 217 10.47 -9.97 -8.61
C ALA A 217 11.86 -9.36 -8.32
N ILE A 218 12.83 -9.62 -9.19
CA ILE A 218 14.10 -8.89 -9.16
C ILE A 218 13.78 -7.44 -9.48
N ASP A 219 14.00 -6.54 -8.52
CA ASP A 219 13.97 -5.12 -8.80
C ASP A 219 15.17 -4.77 -9.68
N GLN A 220 14.90 -4.11 -10.81
CA GLN A 220 15.96 -3.78 -11.74
C GLN A 220 16.77 -2.63 -11.16
N ARG A 221 18.06 -2.89 -10.92
CA ARG A 221 18.99 -1.85 -10.48
C ARG A 221 18.89 -0.64 -11.42
N PRO A 222 18.96 0.61 -10.90
CA PRO A 222 19.02 1.79 -11.75
C PRO A 222 20.15 1.67 -12.80
N PRO A 223 19.95 2.16 -14.04
CA PRO A 223 20.96 2.04 -15.10
C PRO A 223 22.28 2.69 -14.68
N GLN A 224 23.39 2.20 -15.23
CA GLN A 224 24.70 2.84 -15.05
C GLN A 224 24.70 4.33 -15.42
N PHE A 225 23.88 4.74 -16.38
CA PHE A 225 23.66 6.14 -16.73
C PHE A 225 23.23 7.01 -15.55
N ILE A 226 22.42 6.44 -14.65
CA ILE A 226 21.96 7.10 -13.42
C ILE A 226 23.05 7.01 -12.35
N THR A 227 23.52 5.80 -12.05
CA THR A 227 24.41 5.56 -10.90
C THR A 227 25.82 6.13 -11.08
N SER A 228 26.33 6.25 -12.31
CA SER A 228 27.61 6.89 -12.60
C SER A 228 27.55 8.42 -12.59
N GLY A 229 26.35 9.00 -12.63
CA GLY A 229 26.19 10.45 -12.78
C GLY A 229 26.26 10.97 -14.22
N ALA A 230 26.33 10.10 -15.22
CA ALA A 230 26.38 10.49 -16.64
C ALA A 230 25.19 11.37 -17.07
N TRP A 231 24.04 11.23 -16.41
CA TRP A 231 22.86 12.07 -16.59
C TRP A 231 23.12 13.58 -16.40
N ARG A 232 24.10 13.97 -15.55
CA ARG A 232 24.41 15.38 -15.27
C ARG A 232 24.82 16.16 -16.51
N LEU A 233 25.35 15.48 -17.53
CA LEU A 233 25.69 16.08 -18.82
C LEU A 233 24.46 16.55 -19.61
N TYR A 234 23.29 16.02 -19.29
CA TYR A 234 22.05 16.25 -20.01
C TYR A 234 21.00 17.00 -19.19
N VAL A 235 21.23 17.18 -17.88
CA VAL A 235 20.30 17.84 -16.97
C VAL A 235 21.00 18.99 -16.24
N PRO A 236 21.11 20.17 -16.87
CA PRO A 236 21.57 21.39 -16.21
C PRO A 236 20.68 21.77 -15.01
N PRO A 237 21.17 22.63 -14.10
CA PRO A 237 20.36 23.14 -12.99
C PRO A 237 19.01 23.70 -13.44
N GLY A 238 17.93 23.25 -12.81
CA GLY A 238 16.56 23.64 -13.14
C GLY A 238 16.00 23.03 -14.43
N GLN A 239 16.63 21.99 -14.98
CA GLN A 239 16.06 21.14 -16.02
C GLN A 239 15.65 19.79 -15.45
N THR A 240 14.82 19.06 -16.21
CA THR A 240 14.19 17.82 -15.78
C THR A 240 14.64 16.65 -16.66
N LEU A 241 14.97 15.53 -16.01
CA LEU A 241 15.13 14.24 -16.67
C LEU A 241 13.75 13.61 -16.81
N ILE A 242 13.39 13.19 -18.02
CA ILE A 242 12.10 12.57 -18.30
C ILE A 242 12.32 11.07 -18.49
N PRO A 243 12.17 10.24 -17.43
CA PRO A 243 12.36 8.82 -17.57
C PRO A 243 11.10 8.18 -18.17
N ILE A 244 11.28 7.21 -19.05
CA ILE A 244 10.21 6.46 -19.68
C ILE A 244 10.29 5.00 -19.20
N PRO A 245 9.19 4.44 -18.66
CA PRO A 245 7.90 5.08 -18.41
C PRO A 245 7.94 6.21 -17.36
N LEU A 246 7.08 7.22 -17.54
CA LEU A 246 6.88 8.24 -16.53
C LEU A 246 6.22 7.64 -15.28
N PRO A 247 6.60 8.08 -14.07
CA PRO A 247 5.95 7.68 -12.84
C PRO A 247 4.46 7.99 -12.79
N SER A 248 3.64 6.97 -12.58
CA SER A 248 2.21 7.09 -12.33
C SER A 248 1.74 6.00 -11.36
N ASP A 249 0.45 5.94 -11.06
CA ASP A 249 -0.15 4.88 -10.22
C ASP A 249 0.07 3.46 -10.76
N HIS A 250 0.23 3.34 -12.08
CA HIS A 250 0.22 2.06 -12.77
C HIS A 250 1.57 1.70 -13.41
N SER A 251 2.46 2.66 -13.59
CA SER A 251 3.74 2.49 -14.30
C SER A 251 4.84 3.36 -13.69
N GLY A 252 6.09 3.12 -14.09
CA GLY A 252 7.21 3.99 -13.70
C GLY A 252 7.68 3.90 -12.25
N ARG A 253 7.32 2.85 -11.49
CA ARG A 253 7.89 2.63 -10.15
C ARG A 253 9.42 2.48 -10.20
N GLU A 254 9.92 1.76 -11.21
CA GLU A 254 11.35 1.58 -11.45
C GLU A 254 12.04 2.94 -11.71
N THR A 255 11.42 3.81 -12.49
CA THR A 255 11.99 5.11 -12.88
C THR A 255 11.96 6.13 -11.75
N VAL A 256 11.00 6.05 -10.81
CA VAL A 256 11.09 6.74 -9.51
C VAL A 256 12.35 6.29 -8.75
N GLY A 257 12.67 5.00 -8.79
CA GLY A 257 13.87 4.43 -8.19
C GLY A 257 15.17 5.04 -8.73
N TRP A 258 15.18 5.54 -9.97
CA TRP A 258 16.35 6.22 -10.54
C TRP A 258 16.62 7.56 -9.85
N SER A 259 15.58 8.36 -9.59
CA SER A 259 15.72 9.62 -8.85
C SER A 259 16.19 9.37 -7.41
N ALA A 260 15.62 8.35 -6.75
CA ALA A 260 16.04 7.96 -5.41
C ALA A 260 17.52 7.55 -5.35
N ALA A 261 17.99 6.76 -6.32
CA ALA A 261 19.39 6.34 -6.41
C ALA A 261 20.36 7.49 -6.69
N ALA A 262 19.88 8.56 -7.33
CA ALA A 262 20.61 9.81 -7.51
C ALA A 262 20.38 10.82 -6.38
N LEU A 263 19.83 10.41 -5.23
CA LEU A 263 19.53 11.26 -4.08
C LEU A 263 18.66 12.50 -4.44
N HIS A 264 17.76 12.33 -5.41
CA HIS A 264 16.88 13.39 -5.91
C HIS A 264 17.61 14.61 -6.52
N GLU A 265 18.84 14.44 -7.01
CA GLU A 265 19.60 15.53 -7.64
C GLU A 265 19.05 16.00 -9.00
N PHE A 266 18.09 15.28 -9.58
CA PHE A 266 17.31 15.75 -10.73
C PHE A 266 15.80 15.64 -10.47
N PRO A 267 15.00 16.60 -10.98
CA PRO A 267 13.55 16.49 -11.00
C PRO A 267 13.10 15.36 -11.92
N VAL A 268 11.98 14.72 -11.55
CA VAL A 268 11.25 13.76 -12.39
C VAL A 268 9.81 14.27 -12.54
N PRO A 269 9.22 14.24 -13.74
CA PRO A 269 7.83 14.64 -13.90
C PRO A 269 6.88 13.63 -13.27
N GLU A 270 5.71 14.13 -12.85
CA GLU A 270 4.64 13.33 -12.25
C GLU A 270 5.13 12.56 -11.01
N GLY A 271 4.56 11.39 -10.71
CA GLY A 271 4.95 10.64 -9.51
C GLY A 271 3.96 9.58 -9.06
N TYR A 272 4.46 8.73 -8.17
CA TYR A 272 3.68 7.77 -7.40
C TYR A 272 3.52 8.32 -5.96
N PHE A 273 2.52 9.20 -5.76
CA PHE A 273 2.26 9.86 -4.48
C PHE A 273 0.75 9.98 -4.24
N LEU A 274 0.35 10.39 -3.04
CA LEU A 274 -1.03 10.79 -2.74
C LEU A 274 -1.10 12.30 -2.62
N GLY A 275 -2.03 12.95 -3.32
CA GLY A 275 -2.18 14.40 -3.34
C GLY A 275 -3.60 14.85 -3.65
N PRO A 276 -3.90 16.14 -3.55
CA PRO A 276 -5.20 16.68 -3.90
C PRO A 276 -5.40 16.65 -5.42
N ASP A 277 -6.61 16.29 -5.85
CA ASP A 277 -7.07 16.58 -7.20
C ASP A 277 -7.53 18.04 -7.35
N ALA A 278 -8.04 18.39 -8.54
CA ALA A 278 -8.56 19.72 -8.84
C ALA A 278 -9.77 20.14 -7.97
N THR A 279 -10.44 19.19 -7.31
CA THR A 279 -11.56 19.43 -6.38
C THR A 279 -11.12 19.47 -4.92
N GLY A 280 -9.84 19.16 -4.64
CA GLY A 280 -9.27 19.06 -3.30
C GLY A 280 -9.50 17.70 -2.62
N ALA A 281 -10.07 16.72 -3.32
CA ALA A 281 -10.19 15.34 -2.84
C ALA A 281 -8.87 14.57 -3.00
N GLY A 282 -8.64 13.54 -2.19
CA GLY A 282 -7.44 12.72 -2.32
C GLY A 282 -7.39 11.95 -3.64
N HIS A 283 -6.24 11.94 -4.30
CA HIS A 283 -5.99 11.23 -5.53
C HIS A 283 -4.62 10.55 -5.47
N ALA A 284 -4.50 9.40 -6.12
CA ALA A 284 -3.21 8.75 -6.30
C ALA A 284 -2.59 9.25 -7.62
N GLY A 285 -1.31 9.60 -7.58
CA GLY A 285 -0.60 10.19 -8.69
C GLY A 285 -0.98 11.65 -8.97
N PRO A 286 -0.62 12.18 -10.16
CA PRO A 286 -0.91 13.55 -10.52
C PRO A 286 -2.43 13.76 -10.73
N ALA A 287 -2.94 14.92 -10.30
CA ALA A 287 -4.35 15.30 -10.45
C ALA A 287 -4.88 15.25 -11.90
N THR A 288 -3.99 15.41 -12.88
CA THR A 288 -4.27 15.21 -14.29
C THR A 288 -3.05 14.59 -14.92
N LEU A 289 -3.23 13.41 -15.53
CA LEU A 289 -2.16 12.74 -16.28
C LEU A 289 -1.83 13.55 -17.53
N SER A 290 -0.53 13.71 -17.82
CA SER A 290 -0.08 14.33 -19.06
C SER A 290 -0.44 13.51 -20.29
N TYR A 291 -0.46 14.17 -21.44
CA TYR A 291 -0.69 13.50 -22.72
C TYR A 291 0.42 12.48 -23.01
N THR A 292 1.66 12.85 -22.68
CA THR A 292 2.85 12.00 -22.81
C THR A 292 2.71 10.72 -21.99
N THR A 293 2.30 10.82 -20.72
CA THR A 293 2.06 9.63 -19.86
C THR A 293 0.93 8.76 -20.39
N MET A 294 -0.17 9.36 -20.86
CA MET A 294 -1.28 8.60 -21.47
C MET A 294 -0.83 7.81 -22.70
N LEU A 295 -0.03 8.43 -23.56
CA LEU A 295 0.49 7.81 -24.79
C LEU A 295 1.46 6.66 -24.46
N VAL A 296 2.41 6.89 -23.55
CA VAL A 296 3.37 5.88 -23.07
C VAL A 296 2.65 4.70 -22.42
N ASN A 297 1.71 4.96 -21.51
CA ASN A 297 0.94 3.91 -20.83
C ASN A 297 0.07 3.12 -21.81
N SER A 298 -0.48 3.78 -22.84
CA SER A 298 -1.23 3.10 -23.89
C SER A 298 -0.33 2.15 -24.68
N THR A 299 0.87 2.59 -25.09
CA THR A 299 1.83 1.76 -25.81
C THR A 299 2.34 0.59 -24.98
N ILE A 300 2.58 0.77 -23.68
CA ILE A 300 2.93 -0.34 -22.77
C ILE A 300 1.80 -1.38 -22.73
N ARG A 301 0.55 -0.91 -22.62
CA ARG A 301 -0.61 -1.80 -22.50
C ARG A 301 -0.92 -2.56 -23.81
N THR A 302 -0.78 -1.92 -24.96
CA THR A 302 -1.15 -2.53 -26.26
C THR A 302 0.02 -3.19 -26.98
N GLY A 303 1.26 -2.84 -26.64
CA GLY A 303 2.45 -3.21 -27.41
C GLY A 303 2.55 -2.52 -28.78
N SER A 304 1.64 -1.59 -29.10
CA SER A 304 1.53 -0.97 -30.42
C SER A 304 1.74 0.54 -30.37
N VAL A 305 2.41 1.06 -31.40
CA VAL A 305 2.64 2.50 -31.59
C VAL A 305 1.52 3.07 -32.46
N PRO A 306 0.77 4.09 -31.99
CA PRO A 306 -0.26 4.73 -32.81
C PRO A 306 0.38 5.58 -33.92
N VAL A 307 -0.41 5.91 -34.95
CA VAL A 307 0.00 6.86 -35.97
C VAL A 307 0.14 8.24 -35.34
N ILE A 308 1.36 8.78 -35.31
CA ILE A 308 1.65 10.08 -34.70
C ILE A 308 1.14 11.23 -35.57
N THR A 309 0.15 11.96 -35.05
CA THR A 309 -0.37 13.19 -35.67
C THR A 309 0.34 14.43 -35.13
N ASP A 310 0.20 15.56 -35.83
CA ASP A 310 0.81 16.83 -35.38
C ASP A 310 0.19 17.35 -34.07
N GLN A 311 -1.10 17.05 -33.83
CA GLN A 311 -1.74 17.35 -32.56
C GLN A 311 -1.09 16.55 -31.42
N MET A 312 -0.80 15.26 -31.63
CA MET A 312 -0.09 14.43 -30.64
C MET A 312 1.29 15.01 -30.33
N ARG A 313 2.06 15.37 -31.37
CA ARG A 313 3.38 16.00 -31.19
C ARG A 313 3.28 17.30 -30.41
N THR A 314 2.30 18.14 -30.74
CA THR A 314 2.08 19.43 -30.07
C THR A 314 1.80 19.22 -28.57
N SER A 315 0.92 18.28 -28.23
CA SER A 315 0.61 17.96 -26.84
C SER A 315 1.82 17.42 -26.07
N VAL A 316 2.59 16.50 -26.68
CA VAL A 316 3.81 15.97 -26.07
C VAL A 316 4.82 17.09 -25.81
N TRP A 317 5.10 17.95 -26.79
CA TRP A 317 6.03 19.06 -26.61
C TRP A 317 5.54 20.11 -25.59
N ALA A 318 4.23 20.29 -25.44
CA ALA A 318 3.67 21.12 -24.38
C ALA A 318 3.98 20.54 -22.98
N ASP A 319 3.83 19.22 -22.80
CA ASP A 319 4.20 18.54 -21.55
C ASP A 319 5.71 18.69 -21.26
N ILE A 320 6.57 18.41 -22.26
CA ILE A 320 8.02 18.57 -22.15
C ILE A 320 8.39 19.99 -21.70
N ALA A 321 7.79 21.01 -22.32
CA ALA A 321 8.05 22.40 -22.01
C ALA A 321 7.58 22.76 -20.60
N PHE A 322 6.40 22.30 -20.19
CA PHE A 322 5.85 22.49 -18.85
C PHE A 322 6.80 21.91 -17.78
N TRP A 323 7.36 20.74 -18.01
CA TRP A 323 8.32 20.11 -17.10
C TRP A 323 9.74 20.68 -17.19
N ARG A 324 10.03 21.55 -18.16
CA ARG A 324 11.41 22.00 -18.47
C ARG A 324 12.34 20.82 -18.77
N GLY A 325 11.82 19.85 -19.53
CA GLY A 325 12.54 18.64 -19.92
C GLY A 325 13.77 18.95 -20.78
N SER A 326 14.92 18.39 -20.42
CA SER A 326 16.15 18.52 -21.22
C SER A 326 16.57 17.21 -21.89
N VAL A 327 16.11 16.08 -21.38
CA VAL A 327 16.42 14.76 -21.94
C VAL A 327 15.30 13.76 -21.63
N VAL A 328 14.90 12.99 -22.63
CA VAL A 328 14.07 11.79 -22.45
C VAL A 328 14.99 10.58 -22.33
N VAL A 329 14.74 9.69 -21.36
CA VAL A 329 15.61 8.54 -21.06
C VAL A 329 14.77 7.27 -21.00
N LEU A 330 15.15 6.26 -21.79
CA LEU A 330 14.51 4.95 -21.82
C LEU A 330 15.57 3.87 -21.58
N ARG A 331 15.30 2.89 -20.70
CA ARG A 331 16.21 1.75 -20.52
C ARG A 331 16.37 0.95 -21.82
N ALA A 332 17.60 0.61 -22.19
CA ALA A 332 17.90 -0.13 -23.40
C ALA A 332 17.67 -1.64 -23.22
N THR A 333 16.41 -2.08 -23.33
CA THR A 333 16.00 -3.50 -23.32
C THR A 333 15.07 -3.80 -24.50
N THR A 334 15.01 -5.07 -24.91
CA THR A 334 14.10 -5.53 -25.97
C THR A 334 12.63 -5.34 -25.62
N ALA A 335 12.27 -5.47 -24.35
CA ALA A 335 10.92 -5.19 -23.85
C ALA A 335 10.46 -3.74 -24.12
N ASN A 336 11.41 -2.81 -24.29
CA ASN A 336 11.15 -1.40 -24.53
C ASN A 336 11.13 -1.01 -26.02
N GLU A 337 11.20 -1.97 -26.97
CA GLU A 337 11.17 -1.68 -28.41
C GLU A 337 9.94 -0.88 -28.89
N PRO A 338 8.70 -1.19 -28.44
CA PRO A 338 7.54 -0.37 -28.80
C PRO A 338 7.67 1.08 -28.31
N LEU A 339 8.20 1.27 -27.09
CA LEU A 339 8.44 2.60 -26.53
C LEU A 339 9.55 3.33 -27.26
N ARG A 340 10.64 2.64 -27.63
CA ARG A 340 11.70 3.22 -28.45
C ARG A 340 11.15 3.70 -29.79
N THR A 341 10.36 2.88 -30.47
CA THR A 341 9.74 3.23 -31.76
C THR A 341 8.82 4.45 -31.62
N LEU A 342 8.00 4.49 -30.58
CA LEU A 342 7.16 5.64 -30.26
C LEU A 342 7.98 6.92 -30.08
N LEU A 343 9.04 6.86 -29.27
CA LEU A 343 9.90 8.01 -28.99
C LEU A 343 10.69 8.44 -30.22
N GLU A 344 11.11 7.50 -31.08
CA GLU A 344 11.77 7.83 -32.35
C GLU A 344 10.83 8.55 -33.32
N GLN A 345 9.53 8.21 -33.36
CA GLN A 345 8.53 8.93 -34.16
C GLN A 345 8.20 10.34 -33.61
N LEU A 346 8.39 10.56 -32.30
CA LEU A 346 8.12 11.84 -31.63
C LEU A 346 9.32 12.79 -31.66
N PHE A 347 10.53 12.27 -31.43
CA PHE A 347 11.74 13.06 -31.16
C PHE A 347 12.87 12.82 -32.17
N GLY A 348 12.73 11.86 -33.08
CA GLY A 348 13.79 11.45 -34.01
C GLY A 348 14.71 10.37 -33.44
N PRO A 349 15.83 10.07 -34.10
CA PRO A 349 16.68 8.94 -33.75
C PRO A 349 17.28 9.07 -32.33
N ALA A 350 17.31 7.97 -31.59
CA ALA A 350 17.88 7.91 -30.25
C ALA A 350 19.42 7.88 -30.27
N GLU A 351 20.06 8.45 -29.25
CA GLU A 351 21.48 8.21 -28.95
C GLU A 351 21.58 7.12 -27.88
N GLN A 352 22.42 6.09 -28.08
CA GLN A 352 22.71 5.13 -27.02
C GLN A 352 23.78 5.69 -26.10
N HIS A 353 23.54 5.67 -24.79
CA HIS A 353 24.55 6.02 -23.80
C HIS A 353 24.49 5.06 -22.62
N LEU A 354 25.53 4.25 -22.46
CA LEU A 354 25.55 3.16 -21.46
C LEU A 354 24.34 2.22 -21.64
N GLU A 355 23.59 1.98 -20.56
CA GLU A 355 22.45 1.07 -20.49
C GLU A 355 21.10 1.74 -20.89
N VAL A 356 21.12 2.93 -21.51
CA VAL A 356 19.91 3.69 -21.88
C VAL A 356 19.94 4.24 -23.32
N TRP A 357 18.76 4.45 -23.87
CA TRP A 357 18.49 5.33 -25.01
C TRP A 357 18.14 6.71 -24.50
N ILE A 358 18.71 7.74 -25.13
CA ILE A 358 18.42 9.14 -24.79
C ILE A 358 17.98 9.94 -26.01
N TRP A 359 17.06 10.88 -25.77
CA TRP A 359 16.69 11.95 -26.70
C TRP A 359 16.93 13.29 -26.03
N PRO A 360 18.10 13.91 -26.28
CA PRO A 360 18.38 15.24 -25.78
C PRO A 360 17.47 16.25 -26.49
N LEU A 361 16.74 17.05 -25.72
CA LEU A 361 15.69 17.95 -26.22
C LEU A 361 16.21 19.36 -26.50
N ARG A 362 17.48 19.61 -26.17
CA ARG A 362 18.21 20.86 -26.47
C ARG A 362 19.24 20.68 -27.57
N ASN A 363 19.53 21.78 -28.26
CA ASN A 363 20.50 21.86 -29.34
C ASN A 363 21.89 21.38 -28.88
N LYS A 364 22.57 20.58 -29.72
CA LYS A 364 23.90 20.00 -29.42
C LYS A 364 24.97 21.04 -29.05
N ALA A 365 24.81 22.29 -29.46
CA ALA A 365 25.78 23.38 -29.28
C ALA A 365 25.96 23.85 -27.82
N GLU A 366 25.01 23.56 -26.91
CA GLU A 366 25.09 23.95 -25.50
C GLU A 366 25.75 22.87 -24.60
N ARG A 367 26.16 21.72 -25.16
CA ARG A 367 26.82 20.65 -24.39
C ARG A 367 28.30 21.01 -24.15
N PRO A 368 28.85 20.87 -22.93
CA PRO A 368 30.29 21.03 -22.71
C PRO A 368 31.07 20.04 -23.60
N ALA A 369 32.03 20.57 -24.36
CA ALA A 369 32.78 19.81 -25.36
C ALA A 369 33.67 18.77 -24.67
N GLY A 370 33.30 17.51 -24.77
CA GLY A 370 34.19 16.40 -24.40
C GLY A 370 33.46 15.11 -24.13
N ILE A 371 33.03 14.40 -25.16
CA ILE A 371 32.92 12.93 -25.16
C ILE A 371 33.09 12.46 -26.62
N GLY A 372 34.23 11.81 -26.89
CA GLY A 372 34.39 10.96 -28.06
C GLY A 372 33.55 9.69 -27.91
N SER A 373 33.03 9.20 -29.02
CA SER A 373 32.34 7.90 -29.10
C SER A 373 33.18 6.80 -28.46
N PRO A 374 32.59 5.85 -27.72
CA PRO A 374 33.30 4.63 -27.37
C PRO A 374 33.61 3.90 -28.69
N THR A 375 34.89 3.82 -29.03
CA THR A 375 35.38 2.98 -30.12
C THR A 375 34.84 1.57 -29.93
N GLN A 376 34.13 1.05 -30.94
CA GLN A 376 33.84 -0.37 -31.01
C GLN A 376 35.15 -1.16 -30.99
N PRO A 377 35.26 -2.24 -30.21
CA PRO A 377 36.31 -3.21 -30.44
C PRO A 377 35.94 -4.02 -31.69
N GLY A 378 36.81 -4.03 -32.68
CA GLY A 378 36.75 -5.01 -33.76
C GLY A 378 38.15 -5.60 -34.01
N PRO A 379 38.28 -6.55 -34.93
CA PRO A 379 37.31 -7.60 -35.31
C PRO A 379 37.30 -8.78 -34.34
#